data_AF-A0AB35ND46-F1
#
_entry.id   AF-A0AB35ND46-F1
#
_cell.length_a   1.000
_cell.length_b   1.000
_cell.length_c   1.000
_cell.angle_alpha   90.00
_cell.angle_beta   90.00
_cell.angle_gamma   90.00
#
_symmetry.space_group_name_H-M   'P 1'
#
loop_
_entity.id
_entity.type
_entity.pdbx_description
1 polymer ?
#
loop_
_entity_poly.entity_id
_entity_poly.type
_entity_poly.pdbx_seq_one_letter_code
_entity_poly.pdbx_strand_id
1 'polypeptide(L)'
;MPDQSINWLRSYQQLPLLSQALAQADTPETLQRVIQQARELHSQLQQSSEINLAAAMAQLSYIPSEEPATVNRTIKSWVLLMLWTRLKHWPKARRDLLGVAVLLAGCTTVHNKIPAALQLAKKLKEHKIGGIITTVLAGTFHRLQKRLPWQVHHDSPLLTLAIELGYQLQPEKGSAPALEVLLARWIIGSNDELVLTEISQLIHYAPALYLCGRVASDEQDNFWLLCHADNHSEGYQALQYWPEHQRLAEHPTKRNLDELNILPPAKLIQQHWLAKVSMPKRPEVPILNPNDLMQQSILGSLSHSDLNAQVSLLEKHPAIAQLLLENATASNRQKVAVNNLRHALASFGQAQLPLAVARAELQFYLQCQRSNQHAWLWQLQQALYHSLFLLGQHLAQPLSQQQAGLIACCASTPLWHHPSLQAVPVSRLVQHQHLLGQLVQKYLLEPVKSQRLTAALLHHYQLENWAEGAMCQYTQHIEGMPWTLAEQQGLLLRLAWQLTFSVFCYPTAQQSTQHLLQQATTTLSLPLKSLKEWQQLLLQYDGLFYPLNSEFA
;
A
#
# COMPACT_ATOMS: atom_id res chain seq x y z
N MET A 1 17.98 -23.71 21.34
CA MET A 1 17.18 -22.58 20.81
C MET A 1 16.94 -21.63 21.97
N PRO A 2 17.30 -20.33 21.90
CA PRO A 2 16.91 -19.40 22.94
C PRO A 2 15.39 -19.43 23.07
N ASP A 3 14.92 -19.60 24.30
CA ASP A 3 13.52 -19.93 24.60
C ASP A 3 12.63 -18.75 24.16
N GLN A 4 11.89 -18.90 23.06
CA GLN A 4 11.17 -17.80 22.39
C GLN A 4 10.13 -17.13 23.30
N SER A 5 9.62 -17.87 24.30
CA SER A 5 8.76 -17.37 25.36
C SER A 5 9.45 -16.32 26.26
N ILE A 6 10.76 -16.45 26.48
CA ILE A 6 11.55 -15.53 27.32
C ILE A 6 11.60 -14.15 26.67
N ASN A 7 11.67 -14.06 25.33
CA ASN A 7 11.76 -12.76 24.65
C ASN A 7 10.44 -11.97 24.72
N TRP A 8 9.29 -12.63 24.57
CA TRP A 8 7.99 -12.00 24.74
C TRP A 8 7.76 -11.59 26.19
N LEU A 9 8.05 -12.48 27.14
CA LEU A 9 7.94 -12.20 28.58
C LEU A 9 8.82 -11.00 28.99
N ARG A 10 10.06 -10.93 28.48
CA ARG A 10 10.94 -9.78 28.69
C ARG A 10 10.33 -8.48 28.16
N SER A 11 9.67 -8.54 27.00
CA SER A 11 8.99 -7.37 26.42
C SER A 11 7.82 -6.90 27.30
N TYR A 12 7.03 -7.85 27.83
CA TYR A 12 5.98 -7.56 28.81
C TYR A 12 6.55 -6.89 30.07
N GLN A 13 7.68 -7.36 30.60
CA GLN A 13 8.33 -6.77 31.78
C GLN A 13 8.94 -5.37 31.52
N GLN A 14 9.40 -5.11 30.29
CA GLN A 14 10.03 -3.84 29.93
C GLN A 14 9.02 -2.72 29.66
N LEU A 15 7.80 -3.04 29.25
CA LEU A 15 6.76 -2.05 28.93
C LEU A 15 6.29 -1.22 30.14
N PRO A 16 6.05 -1.80 31.33
CA PRO A 16 5.80 -1.04 32.56
C PRO A 16 6.95 -0.08 32.90
N LEU A 17 8.20 -0.54 32.74
CA LEU A 17 9.38 0.29 32.99
C LEU A 17 9.45 1.47 32.01
N LEU A 18 9.15 1.23 30.72
CA LEU A 18 9.07 2.29 29.72
C LEU A 18 7.95 3.28 30.05
N SER A 19 6.78 2.79 30.47
CA SER A 19 5.64 3.62 30.88
C SER A 19 5.98 4.49 32.08
N GLN A 20 6.65 3.92 33.09
CA GLN A 20 7.11 4.65 34.26
C GLN A 20 8.15 5.72 33.90
N ALA A 21 9.15 5.36 33.07
CA ALA A 21 10.18 6.28 32.61
C ALA A 21 9.57 7.44 31.80
N LEU A 22 8.60 7.15 30.94
CA LEU A 22 7.88 8.15 30.15
C LEU A 22 7.07 9.12 31.03
N ALA A 23 6.44 8.61 32.09
CA ALA A 23 5.70 9.43 33.04
C ALA A 23 6.62 10.38 33.85
N GLN A 24 7.86 9.98 34.10
CA GLN A 24 8.86 10.75 34.86
C GLN A 24 9.76 11.64 33.98
N ALA A 25 9.74 11.48 32.66
CA ALA A 25 10.68 12.15 31.76
C ALA A 25 10.27 13.60 31.47
N ASP A 26 10.80 14.57 32.22
CA ASP A 26 10.50 16.01 32.07
C ASP A 26 11.59 16.83 31.37
N THR A 27 12.77 16.25 31.14
CA THR A 27 13.91 16.95 30.53
C THR A 27 14.21 16.44 29.11
N PRO A 28 14.92 17.22 28.28
CA PRO A 28 15.40 16.77 26.97
C PRO A 28 16.14 15.43 27.00
N GLU A 29 17.04 15.24 27.96
CA GLU A 29 17.90 14.05 28.06
C GLU A 29 17.08 12.82 28.47
N THR A 30 16.14 12.98 29.40
CA THR A 30 15.26 11.90 29.85
C THR A 30 14.29 11.49 28.76
N LEU A 31 13.72 12.44 28.01
CA LEU A 31 12.88 12.16 26.84
C LEU A 31 13.64 11.44 25.72
N GLN A 32 14.88 11.84 25.43
CA GLN A 32 15.73 11.14 24.45
C GLN A 32 16.06 9.71 24.89
N ARG A 33 16.36 9.49 26.18
CA ARG A 33 16.58 8.14 26.72
C ARG A 33 15.35 7.25 26.59
N VAL A 34 14.16 7.78 26.85
CA VAL A 34 12.89 7.04 26.69
C VAL A 34 12.64 6.66 25.23
N ILE A 35 12.91 7.56 24.27
CA ILE A 35 12.84 7.23 22.84
C ILE A 35 13.84 6.12 22.48
N GLN A 36 15.04 6.16 23.04
CA GLN A 36 16.05 5.15 22.81
C GLN A 36 15.65 3.77 23.40
N GLN A 37 15.10 3.75 24.61
CA GLN A 37 14.54 2.54 25.22
C GLN A 37 13.40 1.95 24.38
N ALA A 38 12.51 2.81 23.85
CA ALA A 38 11.45 2.37 22.95
C ALA A 38 11.99 1.77 21.64
N ARG A 39 13.11 2.30 21.10
CA ARG A 39 13.79 1.71 19.92
C ARG A 39 14.38 0.34 20.21
N GLU A 40 15.02 0.18 21.36
CA GLU A 40 15.61 -1.10 21.76
C GLU A 40 14.53 -2.16 21.97
N LEU A 41 13.43 -1.79 22.64
CA LEU A 41 12.27 -2.66 22.81
C LEU A 41 11.61 -3.02 21.46
N HIS A 42 11.45 -2.03 20.56
CA HIS A 42 10.94 -2.29 19.21
C HIS A 42 11.80 -3.30 18.46
N SER A 43 13.13 -3.15 18.51
CA SER A 43 14.08 -4.07 17.87
C SER A 43 13.95 -5.50 18.42
N GLN A 44 13.81 -5.66 19.75
CA GLN A 44 13.63 -6.96 20.39
C GLN A 44 12.30 -7.63 20.00
N LEU A 45 11.21 -6.86 19.98
CA LEU A 45 9.90 -7.33 19.53
C LEU A 45 9.93 -7.72 18.04
N GLN A 46 10.58 -6.91 17.20
CA GLN A 46 10.72 -7.20 15.78
C GLN A 46 11.48 -8.51 15.57
N GLN A 47 12.65 -8.68 16.21
CA GLN A 47 13.43 -9.91 16.14
C GLN A 47 12.60 -11.13 16.59
N SER A 48 11.83 -10.99 17.67
CA SER A 48 10.94 -12.05 18.16
C SER A 48 9.84 -12.41 17.14
N SER A 49 9.26 -11.41 16.48
CA SER A 49 8.24 -11.61 15.44
C SER A 49 8.79 -12.20 14.14
N GLU A 50 10.04 -11.91 13.80
CA GLU A 50 10.73 -12.49 12.64
C GLU A 50 11.04 -13.98 12.87
N ILE A 51 11.35 -14.36 14.12
CA ILE A 51 11.58 -15.74 14.53
C ILE A 51 10.27 -16.54 14.58
N ASN A 52 9.23 -15.98 15.20
CA ASN A 52 7.93 -16.65 15.34
C ASN A 52 6.76 -15.67 15.16
N LEU A 53 6.31 -15.55 13.90
CA LEU A 53 5.15 -14.73 13.55
C LEU A 53 3.85 -15.22 14.20
N ALA A 54 3.73 -16.53 14.42
CA ALA A 54 2.55 -17.13 15.03
C ALA A 54 2.37 -16.67 16.48
N ALA A 55 3.46 -16.64 17.24
CA ALA A 55 3.49 -16.13 18.60
C ALA A 55 3.11 -14.64 18.67
N ALA A 56 3.51 -13.85 17.66
CA ALA A 56 3.10 -12.45 17.55
C ALA A 56 1.59 -12.32 17.31
N MET A 57 1.04 -13.08 16.35
CA MET A 57 -0.40 -13.06 16.03
C MET A 57 -1.26 -13.57 17.18
N ALA A 58 -0.79 -14.60 17.91
CA ALA A 58 -1.45 -15.11 19.11
C ALA A 58 -1.63 -14.03 20.18
N GLN A 59 -0.77 -12.99 20.23
CA GLN A 59 -0.96 -11.86 21.16
C GLN A 59 -2.30 -11.13 20.96
N LEU A 60 -2.90 -11.18 19.76
CA LEU A 60 -4.19 -10.55 19.47
C LEU A 60 -5.35 -11.29 20.17
N SER A 61 -5.25 -12.61 20.23
CA SER A 61 -6.22 -13.53 20.86
C SER A 61 -5.96 -13.77 22.35
N TYR A 62 -4.77 -13.42 22.82
CA TYR A 62 -4.31 -13.64 24.19
C TYR A 62 -4.75 -12.51 25.13
N ILE A 63 -5.11 -12.87 26.36
CA ILE A 63 -5.26 -11.96 27.50
C ILE A 63 -4.33 -12.43 28.63
N PRO A 64 -3.20 -11.78 28.90
CA PRO A 64 -2.38 -12.12 30.06
C PRO A 64 -3.12 -11.74 31.35
N SER A 65 -3.13 -12.68 32.29
CA SER A 65 -3.78 -12.54 33.59
C SER A 65 -3.05 -11.60 34.55
N GLU A 66 -1.73 -11.47 34.42
CA GLU A 66 -0.86 -10.78 35.39
C GLU A 66 -0.45 -9.38 34.97
N GLU A 67 -0.72 -9.01 33.71
CA GLU A 67 -0.22 -7.76 33.13
C GLU A 67 -1.27 -6.64 33.09
N PRO A 68 -0.87 -5.37 33.29
CA PRO A 68 -1.77 -4.24 33.14
C PRO A 68 -2.40 -4.17 31.75
N ALA A 69 -3.68 -3.79 31.68
CA ALA A 69 -4.39 -3.65 30.41
C ALA A 69 -3.68 -2.68 29.43
N THR A 70 -2.94 -1.68 29.93
CA THR A 70 -2.11 -0.77 29.12
C THR A 70 -1.02 -1.50 28.34
N VAL A 71 -0.28 -2.40 28.99
CA VAL A 71 0.80 -3.19 28.37
C VAL A 71 0.26 -4.03 27.22
N ASN A 72 -0.85 -4.72 27.48
CA ASN A 72 -1.50 -5.60 26.51
C ASN A 72 -2.02 -4.83 25.29
N ARG A 73 -2.70 -3.70 25.53
CA ARG A 73 -3.16 -2.82 24.44
C ARG A 73 -2.00 -2.36 23.57
N THR A 74 -0.88 -1.99 24.18
CA THR A 74 0.33 -1.56 23.48
C THR A 74 0.89 -2.68 22.61
N ILE A 75 1.03 -3.90 23.15
CA ILE A 75 1.51 -5.06 22.37
C ILE A 75 0.55 -5.38 21.23
N LYS A 76 -0.76 -5.42 21.47
CA LYS A 76 -1.75 -5.68 20.42
C LYS A 76 -1.68 -4.62 19.30
N SER A 77 -1.56 -3.34 19.68
CA SER A 77 -1.40 -2.25 18.70
C SER A 77 -0.09 -2.39 17.90
N TRP A 78 1.00 -2.76 18.56
CA TRP A 78 2.29 -3.01 17.92
C TRP A 78 2.24 -4.19 16.95
N VAL A 79 1.60 -5.30 17.35
CA VAL A 79 1.44 -6.49 16.50
C VAL A 79 0.63 -6.14 15.26
N LEU A 80 -0.48 -5.40 15.39
CA LEU A 80 -1.28 -4.97 14.24
C LEU A 80 -0.42 -4.14 13.25
N LEU A 81 0.36 -3.17 13.73
CA LEU A 81 1.30 -2.42 12.89
C LEU A 81 2.34 -3.32 12.23
N MET A 82 2.94 -4.24 12.98
CA MET A 82 3.90 -5.20 12.43
C MET A 82 3.26 -6.03 11.28
N LEU A 83 2.03 -6.51 11.44
CA LEU A 83 1.31 -7.24 10.40
C LEU A 83 1.08 -6.38 9.15
N TRP A 84 0.61 -5.13 9.30
CA TRP A 84 0.50 -4.20 8.17
C TRP A 84 1.84 -3.96 7.48
N THR A 85 2.92 -3.82 8.26
CA THR A 85 4.25 -3.57 7.69
C THR A 85 4.70 -4.72 6.78
N ARG A 86 4.33 -5.96 7.11
CA ARG A 86 4.63 -7.15 6.30
C ARG A 86 3.77 -7.20 5.05
N LEU A 87 2.46 -6.93 5.15
CA LEU A 87 1.55 -6.95 4.00
C LEU A 87 1.89 -5.89 2.94
N LYS A 88 2.33 -4.72 3.40
CA LYS A 88 2.67 -3.57 2.57
C LYS A 88 4.16 -3.46 2.26
N HIS A 89 4.98 -4.40 2.74
CA HIS A 89 6.42 -4.43 2.56
C HIS A 89 7.13 -3.08 2.81
N TRP A 90 6.79 -2.42 3.92
CA TRP A 90 7.28 -1.08 4.17
C TRP A 90 8.81 -1.01 4.31
N PRO A 91 9.44 0.09 3.85
CA PRO A 91 10.86 0.34 4.11
C PRO A 91 11.14 0.28 5.61
N LYS A 92 12.29 -0.30 5.98
CA LYS A 92 12.71 -0.47 7.39
C LYS A 92 12.54 0.83 8.20
N ALA A 93 12.97 1.96 7.66
CA ALA A 93 12.84 3.26 8.33
C ALA A 93 11.40 3.61 8.74
N ARG A 94 10.40 3.33 7.90
CA ARG A 94 8.98 3.58 8.23
C ARG A 94 8.46 2.58 9.26
N ARG A 95 8.88 1.32 9.16
CA ARG A 95 8.52 0.26 10.12
C ARG A 95 9.01 0.60 11.52
N ASP A 96 10.30 0.94 11.62
CA ASP A 96 10.94 1.31 12.88
C ASP A 96 10.30 2.58 13.48
N LEU A 97 10.02 3.58 12.65
CA LEU A 97 9.34 4.81 13.06
C LEU A 97 7.97 4.52 13.71
N LEU A 98 7.10 3.80 12.99
CA LEU A 98 5.75 3.50 13.46
C LEU A 98 5.75 2.56 14.66
N GLY A 99 6.65 1.59 14.65
CA GLY A 99 6.82 0.65 15.75
C GLY A 99 7.33 1.32 17.04
N VAL A 100 8.16 2.36 16.96
CA VAL A 100 8.54 3.17 18.13
C VAL A 100 7.39 4.08 18.54
N ALA A 101 6.73 4.74 17.59
CA ALA A 101 5.62 5.65 17.86
C ALA A 101 4.48 4.97 18.61
N VAL A 102 4.13 3.72 18.27
CA VAL A 102 3.07 2.97 18.96
C VAL A 102 3.46 2.55 20.38
N LEU A 103 4.72 2.20 20.63
CA LEU A 103 5.19 1.88 21.98
C LEU A 103 5.11 3.10 22.88
N LEU A 104 5.57 4.25 22.37
CA LEU A 104 5.50 5.52 23.08
C LEU A 104 4.05 5.94 23.33
N ALA A 105 3.19 5.90 22.31
CA ALA A 105 1.78 6.26 22.44
C ALA A 105 1.04 5.33 23.42
N GLY A 106 1.22 4.01 23.29
CA GLY A 106 0.53 3.01 24.11
C GLY A 106 0.95 3.01 25.59
N CYS A 107 2.20 3.38 25.88
CA CYS A 107 2.73 3.45 27.25
C CYS A 107 2.37 4.74 28.02
N THR A 108 1.67 5.70 27.40
CA THR A 108 1.24 6.92 28.11
C THR A 108 0.05 6.66 29.03
N THR A 109 0.19 7.01 30.32
CA THR A 109 -0.78 6.74 31.39
C THR A 109 -1.60 7.99 31.73
N VAL A 110 -2.68 8.24 31.00
CA VAL A 110 -3.73 9.18 31.45
C VAL A 110 -5.09 8.55 31.20
N HIS A 111 -5.99 8.66 32.18
CA HIS A 111 -7.29 7.98 32.26
C HIS A 111 -8.23 8.18 31.05
N ASN A 112 -7.88 9.06 30.11
CA ASN A 112 -8.48 9.15 28.78
C ASN A 112 -7.34 9.10 27.76
N LYS A 113 -7.22 7.99 27.01
CA LYS A 113 -6.00 7.62 26.26
C LYS A 113 -5.79 8.38 24.94
N ILE A 114 -6.86 8.93 24.36
CA ILE A 114 -6.82 9.80 23.18
C ILE A 114 -5.96 11.07 23.44
N PRO A 115 -6.11 11.76 24.59
CA PRO A 115 -5.22 12.87 24.99
C PRO A 115 -3.74 12.53 25.15
N ALA A 116 -3.39 11.30 25.51
CA ALA A 116 -2.06 11.02 26.08
C ALA A 116 -0.95 10.99 25.02
N ALA A 117 -1.22 10.41 23.84
CA ALA A 117 -0.31 10.50 22.69
C ALA A 117 -0.11 11.95 22.21
N LEU A 118 -1.17 12.77 22.27
CA LEU A 118 -1.13 14.19 21.91
C LEU A 118 -0.38 15.04 22.93
N GLN A 119 -0.52 14.73 24.22
CA GLN A 119 0.25 15.36 25.29
C GLN A 119 1.74 15.04 25.17
N LEU A 120 2.09 13.78 24.89
CA LEU A 120 3.47 13.41 24.60
C LEU A 120 4.01 14.15 23.38
N ALA A 121 3.23 14.22 22.29
CA ALA A 121 3.63 14.98 21.11
C ALA A 121 3.87 16.46 21.42
N LYS A 122 3.03 17.07 22.26
CA LYS A 122 3.21 18.44 22.73
C LYS A 122 4.52 18.60 23.50
N LYS A 123 4.78 17.71 24.47
CA LYS A 123 6.01 17.71 25.28
C LYS A 123 7.27 17.56 24.42
N LEU A 124 7.26 16.60 23.48
CA LEU A 124 8.36 16.42 22.54
C LEU A 124 8.56 17.63 21.62
N LYS A 125 7.48 18.28 21.20
CA LYS A 125 7.53 19.49 20.36
C LYS A 125 8.11 20.69 21.12
N GLU A 126 7.73 20.88 22.38
CA GLU A 126 8.25 21.95 23.25
C GLU A 126 9.77 21.87 23.38
N HIS A 127 10.30 20.65 23.56
CA HIS A 127 11.74 20.41 23.66
C HIS A 127 12.45 20.19 22.31
N LYS A 128 11.73 20.25 21.18
CA LYS A 128 12.24 20.01 19.81
C LYS A 128 12.95 18.65 19.64
N ILE A 129 12.42 17.59 20.26
CA ILE A 129 12.96 16.22 20.24
C ILE A 129 12.02 15.30 19.45
N GLY A 130 12.53 14.15 18.99
CA GLY A 130 11.74 13.08 18.38
C GLY A 130 11.47 13.23 16.87
N GLY A 131 11.67 14.41 16.30
CA GLY A 131 11.63 14.64 14.85
C GLY A 131 10.32 14.18 14.21
N ILE A 132 10.40 13.21 13.30
CA ILE A 132 9.22 12.67 12.60
C ILE A 132 8.26 11.99 13.58
N ILE A 133 8.76 11.28 14.61
CA ILE A 133 7.93 10.59 15.61
C ILE A 133 6.96 11.57 16.27
N THR A 134 7.45 12.74 16.66
CA THR A 134 6.65 13.83 17.24
C THR A 134 5.54 14.29 16.31
N THR A 135 5.83 14.38 15.02
CA THR A 135 4.85 14.75 13.99
C THR A 135 3.78 13.67 13.80
N VAL A 136 4.18 12.39 13.79
CA VAL A 136 3.23 11.26 13.70
C VAL A 136 2.32 11.23 14.93
N LEU A 137 2.90 11.36 16.13
CA LEU A 137 2.14 11.37 17.38
C LEU A 137 1.15 12.55 17.43
N ALA A 138 1.58 13.75 17.04
CA ALA A 138 0.73 14.95 17.01
C ALA A 138 -0.47 14.80 16.06
N GLY A 139 -0.37 13.96 15.04
CA GLY A 139 -1.43 13.69 14.09
C GLY A 139 -2.41 12.60 14.50
N THR A 140 -2.14 11.86 15.59
CA THR A 140 -3.02 10.76 16.04
C THR A 140 -4.39 11.28 16.46
N PHE A 141 -5.43 10.46 16.36
CA PHE A 141 -6.79 10.84 16.72
C PHE A 141 -7.26 12.13 16.03
N HIS A 142 -6.85 12.32 14.77
CA HIS A 142 -7.15 13.51 13.97
C HIS A 142 -8.65 13.88 14.00
N ARG A 143 -9.55 12.89 13.93
CA ARG A 143 -11.01 13.11 14.02
C ARG A 143 -11.43 13.83 15.31
N LEU A 144 -10.83 13.45 16.44
CA LEU A 144 -11.10 14.08 17.75
C LEU A 144 -10.50 15.47 17.85
N GLN A 145 -9.41 15.73 17.11
CA GLN A 145 -8.88 17.07 16.91
C GLN A 145 -9.71 17.91 15.92
N LYS A 146 -10.82 17.38 15.38
CA LYS A 146 -11.58 17.95 14.25
C LYS A 146 -10.70 18.25 13.04
N ARG A 147 -9.61 17.48 12.90
CA ARG A 147 -8.72 17.53 11.77
C ARG A 147 -9.09 16.44 10.80
N LEU A 148 -9.09 16.79 9.54
CA LEU A 148 -9.32 15.85 8.47
C LEU A 148 -8.03 15.01 8.25
N PRO A 149 -8.12 13.76 7.73
CA PRO A 149 -6.95 12.87 7.59
C PRO A 149 -5.75 13.52 6.88
N TRP A 150 -6.01 14.50 6.02
CA TRP A 150 -5.01 15.23 5.24
C TRP A 150 -4.30 16.38 5.96
N GLN A 151 -4.82 16.82 7.10
CA GLN A 151 -4.23 17.87 7.93
C GLN A 151 -3.20 17.31 8.91
N VAL A 152 -2.98 15.99 8.91
CA VAL A 152 -2.05 15.28 9.79
C VAL A 152 -1.03 14.48 8.98
N HIS A 153 -0.04 13.89 9.65
CA HIS A 153 0.92 13.01 8.99
C HIS A 153 0.22 11.75 8.46
N HIS A 154 0.61 11.26 7.27
CA HIS A 154 -0.05 10.11 6.61
C HIS A 154 -0.05 8.81 7.43
N ASP A 155 0.96 8.62 8.26
CA ASP A 155 1.04 7.47 9.16
C ASP A 155 0.17 7.61 10.42
N SER A 156 -0.30 8.83 10.73
CA SER A 156 -1.06 9.08 11.96
C SER A 156 -2.44 8.42 11.97
N PRO A 157 -3.25 8.43 10.89
CA PRO A 157 -4.50 7.68 10.84
C PRO A 157 -4.30 6.17 11.09
N LEU A 158 -3.25 5.58 10.52
CA LEU A 158 -2.96 4.17 10.70
C LEU A 158 -2.48 3.85 12.12
N LEU A 159 -1.62 4.70 12.69
CA LEU A 159 -1.25 4.62 14.10
C LEU A 159 -2.49 4.74 15.01
N THR A 160 -3.42 5.64 14.68
CA THR A 160 -4.70 5.80 15.39
C THR A 160 -5.52 4.52 15.33
N LEU A 161 -5.71 3.97 14.12
CA LEU A 161 -6.45 2.73 13.92
C LEU A 161 -5.84 1.57 14.70
N ALA A 162 -4.52 1.43 14.70
CA ALA A 162 -3.82 0.40 15.46
C ALA A 162 -4.07 0.53 16.98
N ILE A 163 -3.99 1.75 17.51
CA ILE A 163 -4.22 2.02 18.94
C ILE A 163 -5.69 1.79 19.31
N GLU A 164 -6.64 2.21 18.47
CA GLU A 164 -8.08 2.01 18.70
C GLU A 164 -8.46 0.53 18.67
N LEU A 165 -7.95 -0.23 17.70
CA LEU A 165 -8.16 -1.68 17.64
C LEU A 165 -7.49 -2.38 18.82
N GLY A 166 -6.25 -2.02 19.17
CA GLY A 166 -5.55 -2.56 20.34
C GLY A 166 -6.31 -2.31 21.64
N TYR A 167 -6.95 -1.13 21.77
CA TYR A 167 -7.82 -0.81 22.90
C TYR A 167 -9.07 -1.70 22.95
N GLN A 168 -9.76 -1.87 21.83
CA GLN A 168 -10.98 -2.67 21.74
C GLN A 168 -10.72 -4.16 21.96
N LEU A 169 -9.55 -4.67 21.55
CA LEU A 169 -9.11 -6.05 21.78
C LEU A 169 -8.77 -6.37 23.24
N GLN A 170 -8.68 -5.35 24.11
CA GLN A 170 -8.39 -5.52 25.53
C GLN A 170 -9.18 -4.51 26.36
N PRO A 171 -10.50 -4.68 26.52
CA PRO A 171 -11.31 -3.77 27.33
C PRO A 171 -10.87 -3.79 28.80
N GLU A 172 -11.11 -2.69 29.52
CA GLU A 172 -10.73 -2.54 30.94
C GLU A 172 -11.65 -3.36 31.86
N LYS A 173 -12.90 -3.57 31.43
CA LYS A 173 -13.92 -4.37 32.11
C LYS A 173 -14.70 -5.17 31.06
N GLY A 174 -15.15 -6.37 31.42
CA GLY A 174 -15.94 -7.25 30.56
C GLY A 174 -15.11 -8.24 29.73
N SER A 175 -15.78 -8.98 28.86
CA SER A 175 -15.16 -9.94 27.95
C SER A 175 -14.52 -9.24 26.76
N ALA A 176 -13.30 -9.64 26.38
CA ALA A 176 -12.66 -9.09 25.20
C ALA A 176 -13.33 -9.65 23.93
N PRO A 177 -13.72 -8.79 22.98
CA PRO A 177 -14.24 -9.25 21.71
C PRO A 177 -13.12 -9.92 20.89
N ALA A 178 -13.52 -10.93 20.13
CA ALA A 178 -12.64 -11.54 19.15
C ALA A 178 -12.31 -10.58 18.00
N LEU A 179 -11.13 -10.72 17.40
CA LEU A 179 -10.65 -9.82 16.36
C LEU A 179 -11.56 -9.84 15.13
N GLU A 180 -12.02 -11.01 14.69
CA GLU A 180 -12.94 -11.17 13.57
C GLU A 180 -14.24 -10.39 13.77
N VAL A 181 -14.78 -10.37 14.99
CA VAL A 181 -16.00 -9.62 15.34
C VAL A 181 -15.73 -8.12 15.27
N LEU A 182 -14.56 -7.67 15.76
CA LEU A 182 -14.19 -6.25 15.66
C LEU A 182 -14.03 -5.81 14.22
N LEU A 183 -13.26 -6.55 13.41
CA LEU A 183 -13.04 -6.18 12.01
C LEU A 183 -14.36 -6.14 11.24
N ALA A 184 -15.25 -7.11 11.43
CA ALA A 184 -16.59 -7.09 10.82
C ALA A 184 -17.39 -5.85 11.20
N ARG A 185 -17.39 -5.45 12.49
CA ARG A 185 -18.06 -4.22 12.95
C ARG A 185 -17.50 -2.97 12.30
N TRP A 186 -16.18 -2.88 12.14
CA TRP A 186 -15.55 -1.74 11.49
C TRP A 186 -15.83 -1.68 9.99
N ILE A 187 -15.89 -2.83 9.31
CA ILE A 187 -16.26 -2.90 7.88
C ILE A 187 -17.69 -2.43 7.67
N ILE A 188 -18.62 -2.88 8.52
CA ILE A 188 -20.04 -2.52 8.41
C ILE A 188 -20.30 -1.07 8.87
N GLY A 189 -19.56 -0.60 9.88
CA GLY A 189 -19.84 0.67 10.56
C GLY A 189 -19.01 1.88 10.10
N SER A 190 -17.96 1.68 9.29
CA SER A 190 -17.08 2.78 8.84
C SER A 190 -17.35 3.17 7.40
N ASN A 191 -17.54 4.46 7.16
CA ASN A 191 -17.54 5.05 5.80
C ASN A 191 -16.15 5.59 5.39
N ASP A 192 -15.13 5.42 6.23
CA ASP A 192 -13.78 5.86 5.90
C ASP A 192 -13.05 4.82 5.05
N GLU A 193 -12.82 5.15 3.79
CA GLU A 193 -12.16 4.31 2.79
C GLU A 193 -10.75 3.86 3.22
N LEU A 194 -10.00 4.71 3.93
CA LEU A 194 -8.67 4.33 4.44
C LEU A 194 -8.85 3.21 5.46
N VAL A 195 -9.75 3.39 6.44
CA VAL A 195 -10.00 2.37 7.46
C VAL A 195 -10.45 1.05 6.83
N LEU A 196 -11.38 1.11 5.86
CA LEU A 196 -11.86 -0.07 5.14
C LEU A 196 -10.73 -0.77 4.37
N THR A 197 -9.87 -0.01 3.71
CA THR A 197 -8.72 -0.54 2.96
C THR A 197 -7.72 -1.22 3.90
N GLU A 198 -7.34 -0.56 4.99
CA GLU A 198 -6.39 -1.12 5.98
C GLU A 198 -6.94 -2.40 6.62
N ILE A 199 -8.23 -2.42 6.95
CA ILE A 199 -8.87 -3.61 7.54
C ILE A 199 -8.94 -4.75 6.53
N SER A 200 -9.33 -4.47 5.28
CA SER A 200 -9.38 -5.46 4.21
C SER A 200 -8.01 -6.10 3.96
N GLN A 201 -6.94 -5.34 4.12
CA GLN A 201 -5.59 -5.88 4.06
C GLN A 201 -5.29 -6.85 5.21
N LEU A 202 -5.65 -6.54 6.46
CA LEU A 202 -5.45 -7.48 7.58
C LEU A 202 -6.17 -8.81 7.35
N ILE A 203 -7.36 -8.80 6.75
CA ILE A 203 -8.13 -10.03 6.43
C ILE A 203 -7.33 -11.00 5.56
N HIS A 204 -6.32 -10.54 4.81
CA HIS A 204 -5.44 -11.45 4.06
C HIS A 204 -4.75 -12.46 4.97
N TYR A 205 -4.52 -12.14 6.25
CA TYR A 205 -3.97 -13.07 7.24
C TYR A 205 -4.99 -14.07 7.80
N ALA A 206 -6.28 -13.98 7.46
CA ALA A 206 -7.27 -15.01 7.80
C ALA A 206 -6.92 -16.36 7.13
N PRO A 207 -7.27 -17.51 7.74
CA PRO A 207 -7.91 -17.68 9.06
C PRO A 207 -6.91 -17.60 10.24
N ALA A 208 -5.61 -17.67 9.95
CA ALA A 208 -4.51 -17.59 10.91
C ALA A 208 -4.60 -16.40 11.87
N LEU A 209 -5.00 -15.23 11.37
CA LEU A 209 -5.21 -14.01 12.15
C LEU A 209 -6.23 -14.18 13.28
N TYR A 210 -7.27 -15.00 13.07
CA TYR A 210 -8.40 -15.12 13.97
C TYR A 210 -8.27 -16.28 14.94
N LEU A 211 -7.64 -17.37 14.48
CA LEU A 211 -7.63 -18.65 15.19
C LEU A 211 -6.33 -18.92 15.94
N CYS A 212 -5.22 -18.34 15.53
CA CYS A 212 -3.93 -18.57 16.18
C CYS A 212 -3.97 -18.11 17.65
N GLY A 213 -3.65 -19.02 18.57
CA GLY A 213 -3.70 -18.76 20.01
C GLY A 213 -5.10 -18.66 20.62
N ARG A 214 -6.16 -19.02 19.88
CA ARG A 214 -7.53 -19.12 20.42
C ARG A 214 -7.73 -20.43 21.16
N VAL A 215 -8.59 -20.38 22.17
CA VAL A 215 -9.10 -21.58 22.84
C VAL A 215 -10.38 -22.01 22.16
N ALA A 216 -10.58 -23.31 22.00
CA ALA A 216 -11.79 -23.94 21.54
C ALA A 216 -12.22 -25.05 22.52
N SER A 217 -13.49 -25.43 22.52
CA SER A 217 -13.97 -26.61 23.23
C SER A 217 -14.54 -27.63 22.24
N ASP A 218 -14.41 -28.92 22.54
CA ASP A 218 -15.11 -29.98 21.79
C ASP A 218 -16.46 -30.33 22.45
N GLU A 219 -17.21 -31.26 21.85
CA GLU A 219 -18.50 -31.74 22.36
C GLU A 219 -18.40 -32.44 23.72
N GLN A 220 -17.20 -32.82 24.15
CA GLN A 220 -16.91 -33.50 25.41
C GLN A 220 -16.41 -32.53 26.48
N ASP A 221 -16.54 -31.22 26.25
CA ASP A 221 -16.05 -30.14 27.12
C ASP A 221 -14.53 -30.18 27.37
N ASN A 222 -13.73 -30.80 26.49
CA ASN A 222 -12.28 -30.63 26.53
C ASN A 222 -11.89 -29.33 25.85
N PHE A 223 -10.93 -28.62 26.43
CA PHE A 223 -10.42 -27.37 25.89
C PHE A 223 -9.15 -27.59 25.08
N TRP A 224 -9.01 -26.81 24.01
CA TRP A 224 -7.95 -26.93 23.02
C TRP A 224 -7.41 -25.54 22.67
N LEU A 225 -6.09 -25.36 22.75
CA LEU A 225 -5.41 -24.16 22.27
C LEU A 225 -4.97 -24.37 20.82
N LEU A 226 -5.49 -23.55 19.90
CA LEU A 226 -5.19 -23.64 18.48
C LEU A 226 -3.81 -23.07 18.16
N CYS A 227 -2.95 -23.89 17.57
CA CYS A 227 -1.54 -23.55 17.31
C CYS A 227 -1.23 -23.34 15.83
N HIS A 228 -1.76 -24.19 14.94
CA HIS A 228 -1.40 -24.22 13.52
C HIS A 228 -2.60 -24.64 12.65
N ALA A 229 -2.72 -24.06 11.45
CA ALA A 229 -3.62 -24.55 10.40
C ALA A 229 -2.78 -25.32 9.38
N ASP A 230 -3.07 -26.61 9.18
CA ASP A 230 -2.37 -27.42 8.19
C ASP A 230 -2.85 -27.04 6.78
N ASN A 231 -1.94 -26.59 5.91
CA ASN A 231 -2.29 -26.10 4.57
C ASN A 231 -2.80 -27.22 3.63
N HIS A 232 -2.60 -28.50 4.01
CA HIS A 232 -2.90 -29.65 3.16
C HIS A 232 -3.99 -30.56 3.72
N SER A 233 -4.54 -30.27 4.89
CA SER A 233 -5.61 -31.07 5.48
C SER A 233 -6.57 -30.21 6.28
N GLU A 234 -7.85 -30.60 6.32
CA GLU A 234 -8.94 -29.88 7.01
C GLU A 234 -8.79 -29.81 8.55
N GLY A 235 -7.61 -30.13 9.09
CA GLY A 235 -7.34 -30.19 10.52
C GLY A 235 -6.36 -29.13 11.00
N TYR A 236 -6.63 -28.60 12.20
CA TYR A 236 -5.77 -27.71 12.96
C TYR A 236 -4.94 -28.51 13.95
N GLN A 237 -3.70 -28.08 14.19
CA GLN A 237 -2.97 -28.57 15.36
C GLN A 237 -3.41 -27.80 16.58
N ALA A 238 -3.84 -28.53 17.61
CA ALA A 238 -4.27 -27.99 18.87
C ALA A 238 -3.60 -28.71 20.04
N LEU A 239 -3.24 -27.94 21.07
CA LEU A 239 -2.74 -28.47 22.34
C LEU A 239 -3.90 -28.58 23.32
N GLN A 240 -4.07 -29.73 23.96
CA GLN A 240 -5.07 -29.85 25.02
C GLN A 240 -4.76 -28.85 26.14
N TYR A 241 -5.76 -28.12 26.57
CA TYR A 241 -5.70 -27.13 27.62
C TYR A 241 -6.58 -27.56 28.79
N TRP A 242 -6.05 -27.50 29.99
CA TRP A 242 -6.80 -27.74 31.23
C TRP A 242 -6.96 -26.43 31.97
N PRO A 243 -8.10 -25.73 31.87
CA PRO A 243 -8.30 -24.41 32.48
C PRO A 243 -8.14 -24.42 34.01
N GLU A 244 -8.60 -25.49 34.67
CA GLU A 244 -8.54 -25.66 36.13
C GLU A 244 -7.10 -25.71 36.66
N HIS A 245 -6.19 -26.28 35.88
CA HIS A 245 -4.79 -26.42 36.24
C HIS A 245 -3.89 -25.41 35.52
N GLN A 246 -4.46 -24.64 34.58
CA GLN A 246 -3.76 -23.73 33.68
C GLN A 246 -2.55 -24.38 33.01
N ARG A 247 -2.73 -25.62 32.55
CA ARG A 247 -1.70 -26.45 31.91
C ARG A 247 -2.05 -26.75 30.48
N LEU A 248 -1.01 -26.92 29.67
CA LEU A 248 -1.12 -27.33 28.26
C LEU A 248 -0.39 -28.64 28.06
N ALA A 249 -0.92 -29.48 27.17
CA ALA A 249 -0.26 -30.69 26.72
C ALA A 249 1.13 -30.40 26.12
N GLU A 250 1.99 -31.41 26.15
CA GLU A 250 3.33 -31.31 25.57
C GLU A 250 3.31 -31.36 24.06
N HIS A 251 2.47 -32.23 23.49
CA HIS A 251 2.43 -32.52 22.07
C HIS A 251 1.12 -32.04 21.43
N PRO A 252 1.20 -31.41 20.23
CA PRO A 252 0.02 -31.03 19.48
C PRO A 252 -0.71 -32.25 18.93
N THR A 253 -2.04 -32.17 18.94
CA THR A 253 -2.94 -33.15 18.33
C THR A 253 -3.68 -32.51 17.17
N LYS A 254 -4.04 -33.30 16.16
CA LYS A 254 -4.81 -32.81 15.01
C LYS A 254 -6.30 -32.84 15.35
N ARG A 255 -7.01 -31.74 15.08
CA ARG A 255 -8.44 -31.55 15.32
C ARG A 255 -9.12 -30.89 14.13
N ASN A 256 -10.29 -31.35 13.74
CA ASN A 256 -11.08 -30.67 12.71
C ASN A 256 -11.75 -29.44 13.33
N LEU A 257 -11.81 -28.32 12.60
CA LEU A 257 -12.49 -27.12 13.12
C LEU A 257 -13.99 -27.33 13.31
N ASP A 258 -14.63 -28.14 12.47
CA ASP A 258 -16.07 -28.37 12.51
C ASP A 258 -16.52 -29.08 13.81
N GLU A 259 -15.59 -29.76 14.47
CA GLU A 259 -15.79 -30.45 15.77
C GLU A 259 -15.49 -29.53 16.97
N LEU A 260 -15.09 -28.27 16.71
CA LEU A 260 -14.60 -27.35 17.72
C LEU A 260 -15.46 -26.08 17.80
N ASN A 261 -15.94 -25.80 19.01
CA ASN A 261 -16.57 -24.52 19.33
C ASN A 261 -15.51 -23.48 19.71
N ILE A 262 -15.27 -22.50 18.85
CA ILE A 262 -14.26 -21.47 19.07
C ILE A 262 -14.71 -20.49 20.17
N LEU A 263 -13.95 -20.44 21.27
CA LEU A 263 -14.26 -19.61 22.43
C LEU A 263 -13.77 -18.17 22.23
N PRO A 264 -14.32 -17.19 22.97
CA PRO A 264 -13.77 -15.83 23.01
C PRO A 264 -12.32 -15.82 23.53
N PRO A 265 -11.55 -14.74 23.27
CA PRO A 265 -10.22 -14.53 23.82
C PRO A 265 -10.15 -14.86 25.32
N ALA A 266 -9.34 -15.88 25.65
CA ALA A 266 -9.27 -16.42 27.01
C ALA A 266 -8.13 -15.78 27.81
N LYS A 267 -8.32 -15.72 29.13
CA LYS A 267 -7.24 -15.38 30.07
C LYS A 267 -6.33 -16.59 30.23
N LEU A 268 -5.07 -16.44 29.86
CA LEU A 268 -4.07 -17.50 29.92
C LEU A 268 -2.84 -16.98 30.70
N ILE A 269 -2.22 -17.81 31.55
CA ILE A 269 -0.93 -17.45 32.15
C ILE A 269 0.12 -17.37 31.05
N GLN A 270 1.01 -16.39 31.19
CA GLN A 270 2.18 -16.21 30.35
C GLN A 270 3.14 -17.38 30.59
N GLN A 271 3.04 -18.44 29.77
CA GLN A 271 3.87 -19.63 29.85
C GLN A 271 4.49 -19.96 28.48
N HIS A 272 5.39 -20.95 28.43
CA HIS A 272 6.14 -21.42 27.26
C HIS A 272 5.30 -21.81 26.03
N TRP A 273 3.97 -21.75 26.10
CA TRP A 273 3.08 -22.12 25.01
C TRP A 273 3.21 -21.24 23.77
N LEU A 274 3.58 -19.96 23.93
CA LEU A 274 3.84 -19.09 22.78
C LEU A 274 4.94 -19.65 21.87
N ALA A 275 5.93 -20.35 22.44
CA ALA A 275 6.98 -21.02 21.67
C ALA A 275 6.46 -22.27 20.92
N LYS A 276 5.31 -22.82 21.33
CA LYS A 276 4.68 -23.99 20.71
C LYS A 276 3.69 -23.62 19.61
N VAL A 277 3.31 -22.35 19.50
CA VAL A 277 2.45 -21.85 18.41
C VAL A 277 3.29 -21.70 17.15
N SER A 278 2.83 -22.24 16.03
CA SER A 278 3.56 -22.18 14.76
C SER A 278 2.62 -21.98 13.58
N MET A 279 3.07 -21.23 12.58
CA MET A 279 2.32 -20.97 11.36
C MET A 279 3.03 -21.57 10.17
N PRO A 280 2.31 -22.04 9.14
CA PRO A 280 2.95 -22.38 7.89
C PRO A 280 3.62 -21.10 7.35
N LYS A 281 4.86 -21.23 6.88
CA LYS A 281 5.53 -20.15 6.15
C LYS A 281 4.66 -19.84 4.93
N ARG A 282 3.92 -18.74 4.98
CA ARG A 282 3.21 -18.26 3.80
C ARG A 282 4.26 -17.85 2.76
N PRO A 283 4.04 -18.16 1.48
CA PRO A 283 4.89 -17.61 0.44
C PRO A 283 4.84 -16.08 0.58
N GLU A 284 5.97 -15.46 0.89
CA GLU A 284 6.09 -14.02 0.81
C GLU A 284 5.83 -13.68 -0.65
N VAL A 285 4.76 -12.92 -0.93
CA VAL A 285 4.51 -12.43 -2.29
C VAL A 285 5.67 -11.49 -2.60
N PRO A 286 6.57 -11.83 -3.55
CA PRO A 286 7.71 -10.99 -3.83
C PRO A 286 7.20 -9.65 -4.37
N ILE A 287 7.84 -8.56 -3.93
CA ILE A 287 7.67 -7.26 -4.58
C ILE A 287 8.26 -7.42 -5.97
N LEU A 288 7.41 -7.58 -6.98
CA LEU A 288 7.86 -7.66 -8.36
C LEU A 288 8.53 -6.34 -8.71
N ASN A 289 9.84 -6.37 -8.96
CA ASN A 289 10.57 -5.22 -9.45
C ASN A 289 10.44 -5.15 -11.00
N PRO A 290 10.78 -4.02 -11.63
CA PRO A 290 10.65 -3.91 -13.08
C PRO A 290 11.50 -4.91 -13.88
N ASN A 291 12.63 -5.37 -13.31
CA ASN A 291 13.44 -6.40 -13.96
C ASN A 291 12.75 -7.78 -13.91
N ASP A 292 12.07 -8.11 -12.80
CA ASP A 292 11.31 -9.35 -12.68
C ASP A 292 10.17 -9.38 -13.73
N LEU A 293 9.50 -8.25 -13.94
CA LEU A 293 8.50 -8.09 -14.99
C LEU A 293 9.08 -8.38 -16.38
N MET A 294 10.21 -7.75 -16.72
CA MET A 294 10.86 -7.94 -18.02
C MET A 294 11.29 -9.40 -18.23
N GLN A 295 11.79 -10.06 -17.19
CA GLN A 295 12.20 -11.47 -17.27
C GLN A 295 11.03 -12.45 -17.41
N GLN A 296 9.88 -12.14 -16.81
CA GLN A 296 8.70 -13.01 -16.78
C GLN A 296 7.67 -12.65 -17.86
N SER A 297 8.03 -11.77 -18.79
CA SER A 297 7.06 -11.20 -19.72
C SER A 297 6.46 -12.25 -20.65
N ILE A 298 5.13 -12.28 -20.73
CA ILE A 298 4.37 -13.18 -21.61
C ILE A 298 4.47 -12.78 -23.08
N LEU A 299 5.06 -11.63 -23.39
CA LEU A 299 5.10 -11.09 -24.75
C LEU A 299 6.03 -11.88 -25.67
N GLY A 300 7.15 -12.39 -25.14
CA GLY A 300 8.10 -13.19 -25.90
C GLY A 300 7.54 -14.52 -26.40
N SER A 301 6.50 -15.07 -25.74
CA SER A 301 5.85 -16.33 -26.13
C SER A 301 4.64 -16.14 -27.06
N LEU A 302 4.21 -14.89 -27.29
CA LEU A 302 3.08 -14.56 -28.16
C LEU A 302 3.45 -14.41 -29.65
N SER A 303 4.67 -13.95 -29.95
CA SER A 303 5.10 -13.54 -31.30
C SER A 303 5.17 -14.67 -32.34
N HIS A 304 5.07 -15.94 -31.93
CA HIS A 304 5.21 -17.11 -32.81
C HIS A 304 4.02 -18.10 -32.74
N SER A 305 2.94 -17.71 -32.07
CA SER A 305 1.80 -18.61 -31.76
C SER A 305 0.57 -18.31 -32.62
N ASP A 306 -0.17 -19.35 -33.02
CA ASP A 306 -1.48 -19.18 -33.68
C ASP A 306 -2.55 -18.67 -32.71
N LEU A 307 -3.69 -18.19 -33.21
CA LEU A 307 -4.74 -17.58 -32.36
C LEU A 307 -5.21 -18.52 -31.23
N ASN A 308 -5.31 -19.82 -31.48
CA ASN A 308 -5.75 -20.79 -30.48
C ASN A 308 -4.69 -21.00 -29.40
N ALA A 309 -3.40 -21.06 -29.77
CA ALA A 309 -2.30 -21.11 -28.80
C ALA A 309 -2.19 -19.79 -28.01
N GLN A 310 -2.42 -18.63 -28.64
CA GLN A 310 -2.46 -17.34 -27.96
C GLN A 310 -3.56 -17.29 -26.90
N VAL A 311 -4.77 -17.76 -27.23
CA VAL A 311 -5.89 -17.88 -26.27
C VAL A 311 -5.52 -18.84 -25.13
N SER A 312 -5.04 -20.04 -25.45
CA SER A 312 -4.68 -21.06 -24.45
C SER A 312 -3.56 -20.60 -23.52
N LEU A 313 -2.63 -19.76 -24.02
CA LEU A 313 -1.57 -19.16 -23.22
C LEU A 313 -2.15 -18.12 -22.25
N LEU A 314 -2.97 -17.20 -22.76
CA LEU A 314 -3.55 -16.12 -21.96
C LEU A 314 -4.58 -16.62 -20.93
N GLU A 315 -5.25 -17.74 -21.19
CA GLU A 315 -6.13 -18.42 -20.22
C GLU A 315 -5.38 -18.91 -18.98
N LYS A 316 -4.07 -19.16 -19.07
CA LYS A 316 -3.22 -19.46 -17.90
C LYS A 316 -2.97 -18.24 -17.01
N HIS A 317 -3.31 -17.04 -17.49
CA HIS A 317 -3.12 -15.76 -16.80
C HIS A 317 -4.46 -15.00 -16.69
N PRO A 318 -5.38 -15.45 -15.80
CA PRO A 318 -6.77 -14.95 -15.78
C PRO A 318 -6.88 -13.44 -15.51
N ALA A 319 -5.98 -12.87 -14.69
CA ALA A 319 -5.98 -11.43 -14.42
C ALA A 319 -5.62 -10.59 -15.65
N ILE A 320 -4.65 -11.05 -16.46
CA ILE A 320 -4.26 -10.38 -17.71
C ILE A 320 -5.39 -10.55 -18.74
N ALA A 321 -5.99 -11.74 -18.83
CA ALA A 321 -7.13 -11.99 -19.70
C ALA A 321 -8.30 -11.05 -19.40
N GLN A 322 -8.61 -10.82 -18.12
CA GLN A 322 -9.64 -9.87 -17.72
C GLN A 322 -9.33 -8.43 -18.20
N LEU A 323 -8.11 -7.95 -17.99
CA LEU A 323 -7.70 -6.62 -18.46
C LEU A 323 -7.77 -6.49 -20.00
N LEU A 324 -7.52 -7.57 -20.73
CA LEU A 324 -7.69 -7.60 -22.19
C LEU A 324 -9.16 -7.48 -22.61
N LEU A 325 -10.09 -8.13 -21.89
CA LEU A 325 -11.53 -8.00 -22.12
C LEU A 325 -12.01 -6.55 -21.85
N GLU A 326 -11.53 -5.95 -20.76
CA GLU A 326 -11.83 -4.56 -20.41
C GLU A 326 -11.28 -3.59 -21.48
N ASN A 327 -10.05 -3.79 -21.92
CA ASN A 327 -9.43 -3.01 -22.99
C ASN A 327 -10.20 -3.15 -24.32
N ALA A 328 -10.64 -4.35 -24.68
CA ALA A 328 -11.44 -4.59 -25.89
C ALA A 328 -12.82 -3.91 -25.81
N THR A 329 -13.45 -3.97 -24.64
CA THR A 329 -14.72 -3.30 -24.37
C THR A 329 -14.59 -1.78 -24.50
N ALA A 330 -13.51 -1.20 -23.96
CA ALA A 330 -13.24 0.24 -24.04
C ALA A 330 -12.91 0.70 -25.47
N SER A 331 -12.25 -0.14 -26.28
CA SER A 331 -11.96 0.15 -27.69
C SER A 331 -13.17 -0.05 -28.60
N ASN A 332 -14.24 -0.69 -28.13
CA ASN A 332 -15.46 -0.87 -28.91
C ASN A 332 -16.27 0.43 -29.00
N ARG A 333 -16.56 0.89 -30.22
CA ARG A 333 -17.37 2.11 -30.48
C ARG A 333 -18.76 2.07 -29.84
N GLN A 334 -19.33 0.88 -29.70
CA GLN A 334 -20.65 0.69 -29.09
C GLN A 334 -20.58 0.45 -27.57
N LYS A 335 -19.37 0.42 -26.97
CA LYS A 335 -19.13 0.08 -25.56
C LYS A 335 -19.83 -1.21 -25.10
N VAL A 336 -20.07 -2.15 -26.02
CA VAL A 336 -20.69 -3.45 -25.70
C VAL A 336 -19.64 -4.32 -25.02
N ALA A 337 -20.00 -4.90 -23.88
CA ALA A 337 -19.14 -5.75 -23.07
C ALA A 337 -18.62 -6.95 -23.89
N VAL A 338 -17.29 -7.06 -23.97
CA VAL A 338 -16.61 -8.19 -24.59
C VAL A 338 -16.33 -9.23 -23.52
N ASN A 339 -17.03 -10.36 -23.57
CA ASN A 339 -16.94 -11.41 -22.54
C ASN A 339 -16.07 -12.62 -22.95
N ASN A 340 -15.61 -12.66 -24.20
CA ASN A 340 -14.87 -13.79 -24.75
C ASN A 340 -13.47 -13.35 -25.18
N LEU A 341 -12.44 -14.01 -24.65
CA LEU A 341 -11.05 -13.69 -24.93
C LEU A 341 -10.73 -13.82 -26.41
N ARG A 342 -11.22 -14.86 -27.09
CA ARG A 342 -11.02 -15.03 -28.54
C ARG A 342 -11.61 -13.87 -29.33
N HIS A 343 -12.78 -13.37 -28.92
CA HIS A 343 -13.40 -12.20 -29.55
C HIS A 343 -12.60 -10.92 -29.27
N ALA A 344 -12.09 -10.74 -28.05
CA ALA A 344 -11.19 -9.64 -27.70
C ALA A 344 -9.92 -9.65 -28.55
N LEU A 345 -9.23 -10.79 -28.66
CA LEU A 345 -8.00 -10.90 -29.46
C LEU A 345 -8.26 -10.60 -30.94
N ALA A 346 -9.37 -11.12 -31.49
CA ALA A 346 -9.79 -10.84 -32.85
C ALA A 346 -10.10 -9.35 -33.07
N SER A 347 -10.69 -8.67 -32.07
CA SER A 347 -11.04 -7.25 -32.15
C SER A 347 -9.82 -6.32 -32.17
N PHE A 348 -8.72 -6.70 -31.52
CA PHE A 348 -7.45 -5.96 -31.59
C PHE A 348 -6.77 -6.16 -32.95
N GLY A 349 -6.86 -7.38 -33.51
CA GLY A 349 -6.11 -7.78 -34.70
C GLY A 349 -4.62 -8.03 -34.41
N GLN A 350 -3.95 -8.73 -35.33
CA GLN A 350 -2.57 -9.19 -35.13
C GLN A 350 -1.56 -8.06 -34.90
N ALA A 351 -1.79 -6.87 -35.48
CA ALA A 351 -0.88 -5.74 -35.36
C ALA A 351 -0.93 -5.05 -33.98
N GLN A 352 -2.08 -5.03 -33.31
CA GLN A 352 -2.26 -4.33 -32.02
C GLN A 352 -2.24 -5.28 -30.83
N LEU A 353 -2.38 -6.59 -31.05
CA LEU A 353 -2.40 -7.59 -30.01
C LEU A 353 -1.16 -7.55 -29.09
N PRO A 354 0.09 -7.47 -29.60
CA PRO A 354 1.27 -7.38 -28.74
C PRO A 354 1.22 -6.15 -27.82
N LEU A 355 0.76 -5.00 -28.33
CA LEU A 355 0.61 -3.77 -27.56
C LEU A 355 -0.49 -3.87 -26.49
N ALA A 356 -1.62 -4.50 -26.83
CA ALA A 356 -2.72 -4.73 -25.90
C ALA A 356 -2.29 -5.65 -24.75
N VAL A 357 -1.52 -6.70 -25.05
CA VAL A 357 -0.97 -7.61 -24.03
C VAL A 357 0.09 -6.91 -23.18
N ALA A 358 1.04 -6.19 -23.80
CA ALA A 358 2.03 -5.39 -23.06
C ALA A 358 1.36 -4.45 -22.06
N ARG A 359 0.31 -3.76 -22.51
CA ARG A 359 -0.46 -2.85 -21.66
C ARG A 359 -1.13 -3.59 -20.51
N ALA A 360 -1.79 -4.70 -20.78
CA ALA A 360 -2.48 -5.49 -19.76
C ALA A 360 -1.51 -6.08 -18.73
N GLU A 361 -0.37 -6.60 -19.18
CA GLU A 361 0.70 -7.11 -18.33
C GLU A 361 1.24 -6.02 -17.41
N LEU A 362 1.60 -4.85 -17.99
CA LEU A 362 2.13 -3.74 -17.20
C LEU A 362 1.08 -3.15 -16.25
N GLN A 363 -0.21 -3.10 -16.64
CA GLN A 363 -1.29 -2.69 -15.75
C GLN A 363 -1.46 -3.66 -14.57
N PHE A 364 -1.45 -4.97 -14.83
CA PHE A 364 -1.51 -5.99 -13.79
C PHE A 364 -0.32 -5.87 -12.82
N TYR A 365 0.88 -5.65 -13.36
CA TYR A 365 2.07 -5.40 -12.57
C TYR A 365 1.92 -4.19 -11.64
N LEU A 366 1.41 -3.06 -12.15
CA LEU A 366 1.20 -1.84 -11.36
C LEU A 366 0.13 -2.03 -10.27
N GLN A 367 -0.95 -2.77 -10.58
CA GLN A 367 -1.98 -3.14 -9.58
C GLN A 367 -1.38 -3.97 -8.43
N CYS A 368 -0.40 -4.82 -8.72
CA CYS A 368 0.29 -5.61 -7.70
C CYS A 368 1.21 -4.79 -6.78
N GLN A 369 1.53 -3.53 -7.09
CA GLN A 369 2.47 -2.71 -6.30
C GLN A 369 1.92 -2.22 -4.94
N ARG A 370 0.63 -2.45 -4.63
CA ARG A 370 -0.02 -2.15 -3.33
C ARG A 370 0.27 -0.74 -2.79
N SER A 371 0.39 0.25 -3.67
CA SER A 371 0.66 1.64 -3.28
C SER A 371 -0.53 2.24 -2.53
N ASN A 372 -0.29 2.93 -1.40
CA ASN A 372 -1.33 3.72 -0.73
C ASN A 372 -1.88 4.85 -1.62
N GLN A 373 -1.16 5.20 -2.69
CA GLN A 373 -1.54 6.23 -3.67
C GLN A 373 -2.18 5.61 -4.93
N HIS A 374 -2.53 4.32 -4.92
CA HIS A 374 -2.95 3.58 -6.12
C HIS A 374 -4.05 4.31 -6.90
N ALA A 375 -5.14 4.72 -6.25
CA ALA A 375 -6.24 5.41 -6.91
C ALA A 375 -5.81 6.72 -7.59
N TRP A 376 -4.95 7.51 -6.93
CA TRP A 376 -4.46 8.77 -7.48
C TRP A 376 -3.46 8.55 -8.62
N LEU A 377 -2.51 7.62 -8.46
CA LEU A 377 -1.54 7.26 -9.51
C LEU A 377 -2.23 6.67 -10.75
N TRP A 378 -3.28 5.87 -10.53
CA TRP A 378 -4.10 5.35 -11.61
C TRP A 378 -4.79 6.47 -12.39
N GLN A 379 -5.42 7.43 -11.72
CA GLN A 379 -6.05 8.57 -12.40
C GLN A 379 -5.04 9.43 -13.15
N LEU A 380 -3.87 9.68 -12.55
CA LEU A 380 -2.78 10.40 -13.22
C LEU A 380 -2.34 9.68 -14.50
N GLN A 381 -2.19 8.35 -14.44
CA GLN A 381 -1.85 7.52 -15.60
C GLN A 381 -2.95 7.56 -16.67
N GLN A 382 -4.23 7.55 -16.28
CA GLN A 382 -5.35 7.68 -17.21
C GLN A 382 -5.38 9.06 -17.88
N ALA A 383 -5.12 10.13 -17.14
CA ALA A 383 -4.99 11.48 -17.67
C ALA A 383 -3.83 11.60 -18.67
N LEU A 384 -2.69 10.98 -18.35
CA LEU A 384 -1.54 10.92 -19.25
C LEU A 384 -1.86 10.14 -20.52
N TYR A 385 -2.51 8.97 -20.40
CA TYR A 385 -2.98 8.17 -21.52
C TYR A 385 -3.85 9.00 -22.47
N HIS A 386 -4.86 9.68 -21.92
CA HIS A 386 -5.76 10.49 -22.73
C HIS A 386 -5.05 11.69 -23.35
N SER A 387 -4.14 12.35 -22.61
CA SER A 387 -3.29 13.43 -23.14
C SER A 387 -2.42 12.96 -24.31
N LEU A 388 -1.77 11.81 -24.18
CA LEU A 388 -0.96 11.21 -25.24
C LEU A 388 -1.81 10.84 -26.45
N PHE A 389 -3.00 10.28 -26.24
CA PHE A 389 -3.89 9.93 -27.33
C PHE A 389 -4.41 11.17 -28.06
N LEU A 390 -4.87 12.21 -27.34
CA LEU A 390 -5.35 13.46 -27.90
C LEU A 390 -4.28 14.18 -28.74
N LEU A 391 -3.07 14.32 -28.19
CA LEU A 391 -1.97 14.99 -28.90
C LEU A 391 -1.42 14.10 -30.02
N GLY A 392 -1.34 12.80 -29.78
CA GLY A 392 -0.77 11.82 -30.71
C GLY A 392 -1.60 11.59 -31.98
N GLN A 393 -2.88 11.98 -32.00
CA GLN A 393 -3.71 11.94 -33.22
C GLN A 393 -3.22 12.87 -34.33
N HIS A 394 -2.41 13.88 -33.99
CA HIS A 394 -1.92 14.90 -34.92
C HIS A 394 -0.52 14.62 -35.46
N LEU A 395 0.12 13.52 -35.03
CA LEU A 395 1.41 13.10 -35.57
C LEU A 395 1.26 12.57 -37.00
N ALA A 396 2.37 12.61 -37.75
CA ALA A 396 2.47 11.97 -39.07
C ALA A 396 2.13 10.46 -39.01
N GLN A 397 2.45 9.80 -37.90
CA GLN A 397 1.99 8.46 -37.56
C GLN A 397 1.11 8.55 -36.29
N PRO A 398 -0.22 8.57 -36.43
CA PRO A 398 -1.11 8.73 -35.29
C PRO A 398 -0.96 7.60 -34.27
N LEU A 399 -0.95 7.96 -32.99
CA LEU A 399 -0.91 6.98 -31.91
C LEU A 399 -2.21 6.17 -31.84
N SER A 400 -2.08 4.84 -31.82
CA SER A 400 -3.21 3.97 -31.48
C SER A 400 -3.55 4.09 -29.99
N GLN A 401 -4.79 3.73 -29.62
CA GLN A 401 -5.19 3.68 -28.22
C GLN A 401 -4.30 2.73 -27.39
N GLN A 402 -3.89 1.59 -27.95
CA GLN A 402 -3.04 0.64 -27.24
C GLN A 402 -1.62 1.17 -27.06
N GLN A 403 -1.07 1.81 -28.11
CA GLN A 403 0.25 2.41 -28.03
C GLN A 403 0.30 3.58 -27.03
N ALA A 404 -0.67 4.49 -27.07
CA ALA A 404 -0.76 5.58 -26.10
C ALA A 404 -0.94 5.05 -24.67
N GLY A 405 -1.76 4.02 -24.49
CA GLY A 405 -1.98 3.38 -23.19
C GLY A 405 -0.71 2.74 -22.63
N LEU A 406 0.03 2.01 -23.48
CA LEU A 406 1.30 1.39 -23.11
C LEU A 406 2.36 2.43 -22.76
N ILE A 407 2.52 3.47 -23.58
CA ILE A 407 3.46 4.57 -23.30
C ILE A 407 3.13 5.24 -21.96
N ALA A 408 1.84 5.48 -21.69
CA ALA A 408 1.40 6.06 -20.42
C ALA A 408 1.73 5.16 -19.23
N CYS A 409 1.49 3.85 -19.35
CA CYS A 409 1.89 2.89 -18.33
C CYS A 409 3.41 2.98 -18.10
N CYS A 410 4.24 2.83 -19.14
CA CYS A 410 5.71 2.87 -19.04
C CYS A 410 6.23 4.16 -18.41
N ALA A 411 5.72 5.31 -18.86
CA ALA A 411 6.15 6.63 -18.39
C ALA A 411 5.71 6.92 -16.95
N SER A 412 4.59 6.32 -16.50
CA SER A 412 4.12 6.46 -15.12
C SER A 412 4.80 5.49 -14.14
N THR A 413 5.28 4.33 -14.59
CA THR A 413 5.90 3.28 -13.75
C THR A 413 6.92 3.81 -12.73
N PRO A 414 7.85 4.73 -13.07
CA PRO A 414 8.78 5.29 -12.09
C PRO A 414 8.10 5.88 -10.83
N LEU A 415 6.89 6.44 -10.98
CA LEU A 415 6.13 7.03 -9.87
C LEU A 415 5.63 5.99 -8.88
N TRP A 416 5.26 4.81 -9.38
CA TRP A 416 4.77 3.70 -8.55
C TRP A 416 5.84 3.14 -7.61
N HIS A 417 7.11 3.21 -8.05
CA HIS A 417 8.26 2.74 -7.28
C HIS A 417 8.94 3.83 -6.44
N HIS A 418 8.52 5.09 -6.54
CA HIS A 418 9.23 6.15 -5.84
C HIS A 418 8.90 6.16 -4.34
N PRO A 419 9.88 5.90 -3.44
CA PRO A 419 9.62 5.72 -2.02
C PRO A 419 9.06 6.99 -1.36
N SER A 420 9.45 8.17 -1.84
CA SER A 420 8.95 9.44 -1.27
C SER A 420 7.51 9.74 -1.67
N LEU A 421 7.01 9.22 -2.81
CA LEU A 421 5.61 9.42 -3.20
C LEU A 421 4.67 8.54 -2.38
N GLN A 422 5.09 7.32 -2.06
CA GLN A 422 4.36 6.42 -1.18
C GLN A 422 4.21 6.96 0.26
N ALA A 423 5.07 7.91 0.65
CA ALA A 423 5.09 8.56 1.95
C ALA A 423 4.36 9.92 2.01
N VAL A 424 3.78 10.40 0.90
CA VAL A 424 3.09 11.70 0.86
C VAL A 424 1.59 11.47 0.70
N PRO A 425 0.74 11.90 1.66
CA PRO A 425 -0.70 11.73 1.50
C PRO A 425 -1.19 12.61 0.34
N VAL A 426 -2.10 12.08 -0.50
CA VAL A 426 -2.64 12.74 -1.71
C VAL A 426 -3.11 14.17 -1.45
N SER A 427 -3.66 14.37 -0.27
CA SER A 427 -4.39 15.55 0.17
C SER A 427 -3.52 16.54 0.96
N ARG A 428 -2.20 16.28 1.08
CA ARG A 428 -1.28 17.24 1.68
C ARG A 428 -1.21 18.50 0.84
N LEU A 429 -1.66 19.61 1.41
CA LEU A 429 -1.52 20.92 0.79
C LEU A 429 -0.28 21.63 1.32
N VAL A 430 0.50 22.23 0.42
CA VAL A 430 1.52 23.23 0.75
C VAL A 430 1.13 24.49 0.01
N GLN A 431 0.95 25.61 0.73
CA GLN A 431 0.50 26.88 0.14
C GLN A 431 -0.82 26.76 -0.65
N HIS A 432 -1.79 25.99 -0.13
CA HIS A 432 -3.09 25.72 -0.79
C HIS A 432 -3.01 24.88 -2.08
N GLN A 433 -1.91 24.15 -2.30
CA GLN A 433 -1.71 23.33 -3.50
C GLN A 433 -1.34 21.89 -3.15
N HIS A 434 -1.79 20.93 -3.95
CA HIS A 434 -1.50 19.51 -3.75
C HIS A 434 0.00 19.20 -3.88
N LEU A 435 0.63 18.86 -2.76
CA LEU A 435 2.05 18.54 -2.70
C LEU A 435 2.39 17.31 -3.54
N LEU A 436 1.48 16.33 -3.62
CA LEU A 436 1.73 15.12 -4.39
C LEU A 436 1.93 15.43 -5.88
N GLY A 437 1.09 16.30 -6.46
CA GLY A 437 1.25 16.77 -7.84
C GLY A 437 2.60 17.47 -8.06
N GLN A 438 2.99 18.37 -7.16
CA GLN A 438 4.28 19.06 -7.23
C GLN A 438 5.48 18.11 -7.12
N LEU A 439 5.44 17.13 -6.21
CA LEU A 439 6.51 16.16 -6.03
C LEU A 439 6.62 15.21 -7.21
N VAL A 440 5.50 14.80 -7.79
CA VAL A 440 5.46 13.98 -9.01
C VAL A 440 6.05 14.76 -10.18
N GLN A 441 5.62 16.01 -10.37
CA GLN A 441 6.20 16.89 -11.39
C GLN A 441 7.71 17.03 -11.19
N LYS A 442 8.17 17.31 -9.96
CA LYS A 442 9.60 17.42 -9.64
C LYS A 442 10.36 16.13 -9.93
N TYR A 443 9.80 14.96 -9.57
CA TYR A 443 10.47 13.68 -9.77
C TYR A 443 10.55 13.27 -11.24
N LEU A 444 9.51 13.53 -12.03
CA LEU A 444 9.60 13.36 -13.48
C LEU A 444 10.57 14.35 -14.14
N LEU A 445 10.82 15.48 -13.48
CA LEU A 445 11.86 16.45 -13.86
C LEU A 445 13.26 16.07 -13.34
N GLU A 446 13.43 15.03 -12.51
CA GLU A 446 14.73 14.45 -12.15
C GLU A 446 15.10 13.38 -13.21
N PRO A 447 15.74 13.79 -14.32
CA PRO A 447 15.52 13.15 -15.62
C PRO A 447 16.21 11.79 -15.73
N VAL A 448 17.38 11.62 -15.11
CA VAL A 448 18.24 10.48 -15.46
C VAL A 448 17.67 9.13 -15.01
N LYS A 449 17.01 9.03 -13.86
CA LYS A 449 16.52 7.74 -13.35
C LYS A 449 15.15 7.37 -13.91
N SER A 450 14.23 8.32 -13.95
CA SER A 450 12.86 8.12 -14.44
C SER A 450 12.84 7.86 -15.96
N GLN A 451 13.64 8.60 -16.74
CA GLN A 451 13.75 8.39 -18.19
C GLN A 451 14.37 7.06 -18.53
N ARG A 452 15.44 6.64 -17.82
CA ARG A 452 16.08 5.34 -18.08
C ARG A 452 15.15 4.16 -17.84
N LEU A 453 14.36 4.19 -16.77
CA LEU A 453 13.37 3.13 -16.52
C LEU A 453 12.26 3.15 -17.58
N THR A 454 11.76 4.34 -17.93
CA THR A 454 10.76 4.51 -19.00
C THR A 454 11.28 3.96 -20.33
N ALA A 455 12.50 4.33 -20.72
CA ALA A 455 13.16 3.89 -21.94
C ALA A 455 13.42 2.37 -21.93
N ALA A 456 13.87 1.81 -20.81
CA ALA A 456 14.08 0.37 -20.67
C ALA A 456 12.78 -0.43 -20.87
N LEU A 457 11.67 0.04 -20.26
CA LEU A 457 10.36 -0.59 -20.44
C LEU A 457 9.85 -0.44 -21.88
N LEU A 458 9.98 0.74 -22.47
CA LEU A 458 9.58 0.97 -23.87
C LEU A 458 10.38 0.12 -24.84
N HIS A 459 11.69 -0.04 -24.61
CA HIS A 459 12.54 -0.92 -25.40
C HIS A 459 12.16 -2.39 -25.25
N HIS A 460 11.91 -2.85 -24.02
CA HIS A 460 11.42 -4.21 -23.73
C HIS A 460 10.12 -4.51 -24.49
N TYR A 461 9.21 -3.54 -24.56
CA TYR A 461 7.95 -3.64 -25.29
C TYR A 461 8.04 -3.26 -26.78
N GLN A 462 9.24 -3.27 -27.37
CA GLN A 462 9.49 -3.06 -28.80
C GLN A 462 9.05 -1.69 -29.34
N LEU A 463 9.05 -0.65 -28.50
CA LEU A 463 8.81 0.74 -28.87
C LEU A 463 10.12 1.55 -28.88
N GLU A 464 11.08 1.14 -29.71
CA GLU A 464 12.46 1.68 -29.72
C GLU A 464 12.51 3.20 -29.95
N ASN A 465 11.78 3.72 -30.94
CA ASN A 465 11.72 5.16 -31.21
C ASN A 465 11.24 5.96 -29.98
N TRP A 466 10.24 5.42 -29.26
CA TRP A 466 9.72 6.05 -28.05
C TRP A 466 10.68 5.92 -26.88
N ALA A 467 11.47 4.84 -26.81
CA ALA A 467 12.51 4.69 -25.81
C ALA A 467 13.60 5.76 -25.98
N GLU A 468 14.03 6.02 -27.22
CA GLU A 468 14.93 7.14 -27.55
C GLU A 468 14.26 8.49 -27.23
N GLY A 469 12.99 8.66 -27.61
CA GLY A 469 12.24 9.88 -27.30
C GLY A 469 12.10 10.16 -25.81
N ALA A 470 11.92 9.13 -24.97
CA ALA A 470 11.89 9.26 -23.51
C ALA A 470 13.21 9.83 -22.96
N MET A 471 14.35 9.45 -23.56
CA MET A 471 15.66 10.00 -23.21
C MET A 471 15.83 11.45 -23.70
N CYS A 472 15.20 11.83 -24.82
CA CYS A 472 15.24 13.18 -25.38
C CYS A 472 14.25 14.18 -24.75
N GLN A 473 13.39 13.74 -23.83
CA GLN A 473 12.27 14.53 -23.30
C GLN A 473 12.64 15.94 -22.78
N TYR A 474 13.84 16.10 -22.20
CA TYR A 474 14.33 17.37 -21.65
C TYR A 474 15.62 17.88 -22.30
N THR A 475 16.02 17.29 -23.42
CA THR A 475 17.20 17.74 -24.17
C THR A 475 16.92 19.10 -24.82
N GLN A 476 17.90 20.00 -24.79
CA GLN A 476 17.80 21.28 -25.50
C GLN A 476 17.98 21.03 -27.00
N HIS A 477 17.01 21.47 -27.79
CA HIS A 477 17.12 21.43 -29.23
C HIS A 477 18.16 22.44 -29.72
N ILE A 478 18.95 22.05 -30.72
CA ILE A 478 19.98 22.89 -31.31
C ILE A 478 19.35 23.73 -32.42
N GLU A 479 19.31 25.05 -32.22
CA GLU A 479 18.75 25.99 -33.19
C GLU A 479 19.38 25.82 -34.59
N GLY A 480 18.53 25.76 -35.62
CA GLY A 480 18.95 25.63 -37.02
C GLY A 480 19.07 24.19 -37.54
N MET A 481 18.93 23.17 -36.67
CA MET A 481 18.89 21.76 -37.08
C MET A 481 17.44 21.26 -37.19
N PRO A 482 17.14 20.32 -38.12
CA PRO A 482 15.82 19.70 -38.17
C PRO A 482 15.59 18.82 -36.93
N TRP A 483 14.36 18.79 -36.44
CA TRP A 483 13.96 17.92 -35.34
C TRP A 483 13.98 16.46 -35.77
N THR A 484 14.72 15.63 -35.05
CA THR A 484 14.69 14.17 -35.21
C THR A 484 13.37 13.58 -34.69
N LEU A 485 13.02 12.37 -35.13
CA LEU A 485 11.81 11.68 -34.67
C LEU A 485 11.81 11.48 -33.15
N ALA A 486 12.97 11.11 -32.57
CA ALA A 486 13.12 10.93 -31.13
C ALA A 486 12.89 12.26 -30.37
N GLU A 487 13.43 13.38 -30.84
CA GLU A 487 13.19 14.69 -30.21
C GLU A 487 11.72 15.10 -30.29
N GLN A 488 11.04 14.84 -31.42
CA GLN A 488 9.60 15.11 -31.55
C GLN A 488 8.76 14.26 -30.59
N GLN A 489 9.07 12.97 -30.47
CA GLN A 489 8.39 12.07 -29.53
C GLN A 489 8.68 12.43 -28.06
N GLY A 490 9.91 12.85 -27.76
CA GLY A 490 10.27 13.39 -26.45
C GLY A 490 9.52 14.67 -26.12
N LEU A 491 9.40 15.58 -27.09
CA LEU A 491 8.61 16.81 -26.94
C LEU A 491 7.13 16.51 -26.71
N LEU A 492 6.55 15.56 -27.46
CA LEU A 492 5.16 15.13 -27.27
C LEU A 492 4.95 14.54 -25.88
N LEU A 493 5.85 13.65 -25.42
CA LEU A 493 5.76 13.04 -24.10
C LEU A 493 5.86 14.09 -22.99
N ARG A 494 6.76 15.08 -23.15
CA ARG A 494 6.85 16.23 -22.24
C ARG A 494 5.57 17.06 -22.24
N LEU A 495 5.00 17.34 -23.41
CA LEU A 495 3.78 18.11 -23.54
C LEU A 495 2.58 17.37 -22.92
N ALA A 496 2.46 16.06 -23.12
CA ALA A 496 1.41 15.24 -22.53
C ALA A 496 1.47 15.24 -20.99
N TRP A 497 2.68 15.15 -20.42
CA TRP A 497 2.88 15.31 -18.98
C TRP A 497 2.51 16.71 -18.49
N GLN A 498 2.93 17.78 -19.18
CA GLN A 498 2.57 19.15 -18.79
C GLN A 498 1.07 19.40 -18.89
N LEU A 499 0.40 18.90 -19.93
CA LEU A 499 -1.05 18.97 -20.06
C LEU A 499 -1.75 18.26 -18.89
N THR A 500 -1.27 17.07 -18.52
CA THR A 500 -1.74 16.35 -17.33
C THR A 500 -1.53 17.16 -16.05
N PHE A 501 -0.33 17.73 -15.84
CA PHE A 501 -0.04 18.56 -14.66
C PHE A 501 -0.79 19.88 -14.64
N SER A 502 -1.19 20.43 -15.78
CA SER A 502 -2.00 21.65 -15.82
C SER A 502 -3.33 21.47 -15.07
N VAL A 503 -3.87 20.25 -15.05
CA VAL A 503 -5.08 19.87 -14.31
C VAL A 503 -4.74 19.49 -12.85
N PHE A 504 -3.73 18.64 -12.63
CA PHE A 504 -3.41 18.09 -11.30
C PHE A 504 -2.60 19.05 -10.39
N CYS A 505 -1.91 20.02 -10.97
CA CYS A 505 -1.07 21.03 -10.29
C CYS A 505 -1.60 22.45 -10.56
N TYR A 506 -2.90 22.62 -10.73
CA TYR A 506 -3.48 23.95 -10.93
C TYR A 506 -3.29 24.85 -9.70
N PRO A 507 -2.91 26.13 -9.84
CA PRO A 507 -2.62 26.86 -11.10
C PRO A 507 -1.13 26.86 -11.51
N THR A 508 -0.23 26.25 -10.75
CA THR A 508 1.22 26.45 -10.92
C THR A 508 1.79 25.95 -12.23
N ALA A 509 1.20 24.89 -12.80
CA ALA A 509 1.65 24.35 -14.08
C ALA A 509 1.10 25.08 -15.31
N GLN A 510 0.19 26.07 -15.16
CA GLN A 510 -0.48 26.71 -16.30
C GLN A 510 0.50 27.44 -17.22
N GLN A 511 1.33 28.33 -16.67
CA GLN A 511 2.24 29.16 -17.45
C GLN A 511 3.30 28.32 -18.18
N SER A 512 3.89 27.33 -17.49
CA SER A 512 4.88 26.43 -18.11
C SER A 512 4.28 25.57 -19.21
N THR A 513 3.03 25.10 -19.02
CA THR A 513 2.31 24.31 -20.02
C THR A 513 1.96 25.16 -21.24
N GLN A 514 1.48 26.38 -21.03
CA GLN A 514 1.13 27.29 -22.12
C GLN A 514 2.34 27.64 -23.00
N HIS A 515 3.49 27.93 -22.36
CA HIS A 515 4.73 28.19 -23.10
C HIS A 515 5.19 26.98 -23.91
N LEU A 516 5.17 25.78 -23.31
CA LEU A 516 5.55 24.56 -24.03
C LEU A 516 4.59 24.24 -25.17
N LEU A 517 3.29 24.46 -24.98
CA LEU A 517 2.27 24.27 -26.03
C LEU A 517 2.54 25.18 -27.22
N GLN A 518 2.86 26.46 -27.00
CA GLN A 518 3.21 27.40 -28.07
C GLN A 518 4.42 26.93 -28.87
N GLN A 519 5.47 26.46 -28.19
CA GLN A 519 6.67 25.92 -28.84
C GLN A 519 6.39 24.63 -29.61
N ALA A 520 5.58 23.74 -29.04
CA ALA A 520 5.29 22.44 -29.63
C ALA A 520 4.30 22.49 -30.78
N THR A 521 3.46 23.54 -30.86
CA THR A 521 2.40 23.65 -31.88
C THR A 521 2.98 23.62 -33.29
N THR A 522 4.06 24.37 -33.56
CA THR A 522 4.71 24.40 -34.87
C THR A 522 5.45 23.11 -35.17
N THR A 523 6.19 22.59 -34.20
CA THR A 523 7.05 21.40 -34.38
C THR A 523 6.23 20.13 -34.57
N LEU A 524 5.14 19.97 -33.81
CA LEU A 524 4.29 18.77 -33.83
C LEU A 524 3.05 18.94 -34.73
N SER A 525 2.92 20.07 -35.44
CA SER A 525 1.77 20.38 -36.31
C SER A 525 0.42 20.27 -35.58
N LEU A 526 0.35 20.73 -34.33
CA LEU A 526 -0.88 20.67 -33.52
C LEU A 526 -1.89 21.74 -33.97
N PRO A 527 -3.21 21.51 -33.78
CA PRO A 527 -4.20 22.54 -34.04
C PRO A 527 -4.03 23.73 -33.09
N LEU A 528 -4.28 24.93 -33.60
CA LEU A 528 -4.28 26.18 -32.84
C LEU A 528 -5.46 26.19 -31.86
N LYS A 529 -5.26 25.60 -30.68
CA LYS A 529 -6.19 25.59 -29.55
C LYS A 529 -5.49 26.18 -28.33
N SER A 530 -6.25 26.93 -27.55
CA SER A 530 -5.83 27.43 -26.24
C SER A 530 -5.61 26.30 -25.24
N LEU A 531 -4.82 26.56 -24.19
CA LEU A 531 -4.60 25.60 -23.10
C LEU A 531 -5.94 25.18 -22.45
N LYS A 532 -6.87 26.11 -22.30
CA LYS A 532 -8.20 25.84 -21.73
C LYS A 532 -9.01 24.85 -22.57
N GLU A 533 -8.95 24.96 -23.90
CA GLU A 533 -9.64 24.02 -24.80
C GLU A 533 -9.03 22.62 -24.73
N TRP A 534 -7.69 22.53 -24.68
CA TRP A 534 -7.02 21.24 -24.47
C TRP A 534 -7.38 20.60 -23.13
N GLN A 535 -7.47 21.39 -22.06
CA GLN A 535 -7.92 20.91 -20.75
C GLN A 535 -9.36 20.44 -20.78
N GLN A 536 -10.27 21.15 -21.47
CA GLN A 536 -11.65 20.71 -21.62
C GLN A 536 -11.76 19.36 -22.33
N LEU A 537 -10.98 19.15 -23.39
CA LEU A 537 -10.91 17.85 -24.09
C LEU A 537 -10.34 16.74 -23.21
N LEU A 538 -9.39 17.07 -22.33
CA LEU A 538 -8.84 16.14 -21.35
C LEU A 538 -9.89 15.75 -20.29
N LEU A 539 -10.68 16.73 -19.82
CA LEU A 539 -11.70 16.56 -18.77
C LEU A 539 -12.98 15.87 -19.25
N GLN A 540 -13.23 15.80 -20.56
CA GLN A 540 -14.34 15.03 -21.15
C GLN A 540 -14.18 13.50 -20.97
N TYR A 541 -13.07 13.04 -20.38
CA TYR A 541 -12.85 11.63 -20.09
C TYR A 541 -13.42 11.26 -18.71
N ASP A 542 -14.35 10.30 -18.67
CA ASP A 542 -15.08 9.83 -17.47
C ASP A 542 -14.19 9.25 -16.34
N GLY A 543 -12.87 9.15 -16.54
CA GLY A 543 -11.92 8.55 -15.61
C GLY A 543 -11.28 9.49 -14.58
N LEU A 544 -11.68 10.77 -14.51
CA LEU A 544 -11.12 11.76 -13.59
C LEU A 544 -12.15 12.12 -12.50
N PHE A 545 -11.87 11.73 -11.25
CA PHE A 545 -12.83 11.85 -10.13
C PHE A 545 -12.20 12.21 -8.79
N TYR A 546 -10.87 12.26 -8.67
CA TYR A 546 -10.23 12.89 -7.52
C TYR A 546 -10.58 14.38 -7.53
N PRO A 547 -10.74 15.08 -6.38
CA PRO A 547 -11.06 16.51 -6.37
C PRO A 547 -10.04 17.29 -7.18
N LEU A 548 -10.41 17.57 -8.42
CA LEU A 548 -9.83 18.61 -9.22
C LEU A 548 -10.24 19.94 -8.58
N ASN A 549 -9.40 20.95 -8.71
CA ASN A 549 -9.64 22.24 -8.07
C ASN A 549 -11.07 22.74 -8.38
N SER A 550 -11.71 23.48 -7.46
CA SER A 550 -13.13 23.87 -7.55
C SER A 550 -13.51 24.68 -8.79
N GLU A 551 -12.53 25.13 -9.59
CA GLU A 551 -12.75 25.77 -10.89
C GLU A 551 -13.03 24.77 -12.04
N PHE A 552 -12.85 23.47 -11.80
CA PHE A 552 -13.11 22.38 -12.75
C PHE A 552 -14.29 21.47 -12.35
N ALA A 553 -14.94 21.75 -11.20
CA ALA A 553 -16.19 21.13 -10.76
C ALA A 553 -17.35 22.06 -11.12
#